data_AF-K2A8N8-F1
#
_entry.id   AF-K2A8N8-F1
#
_cell.length_a   1.000
_cell.length_b   1.000
_cell.length_c   1.000
_cell.angle_alpha   90.00
_cell.angle_beta   90.00
_cell.angle_gamma   90.00
#
_symmetry.space_group_name_H-M   'P 1'
#
loop_
_entity.id
_entity.type
_entity.pdbx_description
1 polymer ?
#
loop_
_entity_poly.entity_id
_entity_poly.type
_entity_poly.pdbx_seq_one_letter_code
_entity_poly.pdbx_strand_id
1 'polypeptide(L)' 'NWSWTPAADLTGDNTVSITSGSQSASFTLTIGQLPESIATSGAGGLAPAGSILPTVAILVFGISLTTFGLVGLKRRF' A
#
# COMPACT_ATOMS: atom_id res chain seq x y z
N ASN A 1 5.23 24.04 15.35
CA ASN A 1 4.99 23.03 14.30
C ASN A 1 3.93 23.59 13.37
N TRP A 2 4.25 23.83 12.10
CA TRP A 2 3.34 24.42 11.12
C TRP A 2 3.05 23.34 10.09
N SER A 3 1.77 23.04 9.88
CA SER A 3 1.30 22.06 8.92
C SER A 3 0.43 22.77 7.90
N TRP A 4 0.75 22.61 6.62
CA TRP A 4 -0.04 23.11 5.50
C TRP A 4 -0.48 21.92 4.67
N THR A 5 -1.79 21.77 4.49
CA THR A 5 -2.38 20.72 3.67
C THR A 5 -3.03 21.38 2.45
N PRO A 6 -2.68 20.98 1.23
CA PRO A 6 -3.29 21.53 0.03
C PRO A 6 -4.77 21.11 -0.09
N ALA A 7 -5.59 21.97 -0.71
CA ALA A 7 -7.01 21.69 -0.93
C ALA A 7 -7.29 20.76 -2.14
N ALA A 8 -6.28 20.54 -2.99
CA ALA A 8 -6.37 19.71 -4.18
C ALA A 8 -5.01 19.07 -4.50
N ASP A 9 -5.02 18.04 -5.34
CA ASP A 9 -3.79 17.43 -5.88
C ASP A 9 -2.98 18.51 -6.61
N LEU A 10 -1.85 18.87 -6.01
CA LEU A 10 -0.94 19.86 -6.56
C LEU A 10 -0.13 19.19 -7.67
N THR A 11 -0.43 19.55 -8.92
CA THR A 11 0.45 19.27 -10.05
C THR A 11 0.95 20.59 -10.63
N GLY A 12 2.20 20.61 -11.09
CA GLY A 12 2.82 21.81 -11.64
C GLY A 12 3.21 22.86 -10.58
N ASP A 13 3.26 24.11 -10.99
CA ASP A 13 3.67 25.25 -10.15
C ASP A 13 2.51 25.78 -9.33
N ASN A 14 2.66 25.72 -8.01
CA ASN A 14 1.64 26.12 -7.05
C ASN A 14 2.15 27.26 -6.18
N THR A 15 1.41 28.37 -6.13
CA THR A 15 1.78 29.50 -5.27
C THR A 15 1.28 29.24 -3.85
N VAL A 16 2.20 29.05 -2.92
CA VAL A 16 1.88 28.88 -1.49
C VAL A 16 2.13 30.20 -0.79
N SER A 17 1.11 30.72 -0.13
CA SER A 17 1.22 31.91 0.72
C SER A 17 1.00 31.52 2.18
N ILE A 18 1.98 31.82 3.02
CA ILE A 18 1.92 31.62 4.46
C ILE A 18 1.80 32.99 5.12
N THR A 19 0.76 33.17 5.93
CA THR A 19 0.54 34.38 6.71
C THR A 19 0.70 34.06 8.19
N SER A 20 1.54 34.82 8.89
CA SER A 20 1.72 34.75 10.35
C SER A 20 1.58 36.15 10.94
N GLY A 21 0.42 36.43 11.53
CA GLY A 21 0.08 37.78 11.99
C GLY A 21 0.03 38.77 10.83
N SER A 22 0.89 39.80 10.89
CA SER A 22 1.04 40.84 9.85
C SER A 22 2.10 40.52 8.78
N GLN A 23 2.77 39.38 8.87
CA GLN A 23 3.81 38.99 7.91
C GLN A 23 3.28 37.91 6.96
N SER A 24 3.54 38.09 5.67
CA SER A 24 3.25 37.10 4.64
C SER A 24 4.52 36.73 3.87
N ALA A 25 4.66 35.45 3.56
CA ALA A 25 5.70 34.93 2.69
C ALA A 25 5.04 34.09 1.59
N SER A 26 5.49 34.28 0.35
CA SER A 26 4.98 33.54 -0.80
C SER A 26 6.14 32.87 -1.54
N PHE A 27 5.97 31.61 -1.89
CA PHE A 27 6.92 30.87 -2.71
C PHE A 27 6.19 29.98 -3.71
N THR A 28 6.88 29.68 -4.81
CA THR A 28 6.39 28.75 -5.82
C THR A 28 6.84 27.34 -5.46
N LEU A 29 5.87 26.44 -5.27
CA LEU A 29 6.07 25.02 -5.05
C LEU A 29 5.83 24.27 -6.37
N THR A 30 6.91 23.81 -6.99
CA THR A 30 6.84 22.97 -8.19
C THR A 30 6.72 21.51 -7.77
N ILE A 31 5.56 20.89 -8.04
CA ILE A 31 5.34 19.45 -7.81
C ILE A 31 5.28 18.75 -9.18
N GLY A 32 6.24 17.87 -9.42
CA GLY A 32 6.27 17.02 -10.60
C GLY A 32 5.05 16.11 -10.64
N GLN A 33 4.57 15.78 -11.84
CA GLN A 33 3.45 14.84 -11.97
C GLN A 33 3.82 13.49 -11.36
N LEU A 34 2.91 12.94 -10.57
CA LEU A 34 3.04 11.57 -10.08
C LEU A 34 3.03 10.64 -11.30
N PRO A 35 4.03 9.76 -11.48
CA PRO A 35 4.03 8.82 -12.59
C PRO A 35 2.75 7.98 -12.55
N GLU A 36 2.08 7.81 -13.69
CA GLU A 36 0.82 7.06 -13.82
C GLU A 36 0.92 5.63 -13.23
N SER A 37 2.13 5.05 -13.25
CA SER A 37 2.45 3.75 -12.67
C SER A 37 2.26 3.67 -11.15
N ILE A 38 2.37 4.79 -10.43
CA ILE A 38 2.24 4.84 -8.96
C ILE A 38 0.85 5.32 -8.54
N ALA A 39 0.19 6.17 -9.34
CA ALA A 39 -1.10 6.77 -9.00
C ALA A 39 -2.28 5.79 -8.98
N THR A 40 -2.17 4.65 -9.66
CA THR A 40 -3.29 3.71 -9.90
C THR A 40 -3.05 2.29 -9.43
N SER A 41 -1.90 2.02 -8.82
CA SER A 41 -1.59 0.71 -8.27
C SER A 41 -2.35 0.51 -6.95
N GLY A 42 -3.68 0.44 -7.03
CA GLY A 42 -4.48 -0.24 -6.01
C GLY A 42 -3.91 -1.63 -5.80
N ALA A 43 -3.98 -2.15 -4.57
CA ALA A 43 -3.25 -3.34 -4.11
C ALA A 43 -3.33 -4.61 -5.00
N GLY A 44 -4.19 -4.65 -6.02
CA GLY A 44 -4.27 -5.71 -7.03
C GLY A 44 -3.53 -5.48 -8.36
N GLY A 45 -2.96 -4.29 -8.61
CA GLY A 45 -2.26 -3.96 -9.86
C GLY A 45 -0.74 -4.13 -9.82
N LEU A 46 -0.17 -4.27 -8.62
CA LEU A 46 1.25 -4.57 -8.46
C LEU A 46 1.50 -6.04 -8.78
N ALA A 47 2.53 -6.32 -9.59
CA ALA A 47 3.00 -7.68 -9.79
C ALA A 47 3.23 -8.32 -8.40
N PRO A 48 2.69 -9.53 -8.13
CA PRO A 48 2.91 -10.20 -6.85
C PRO A 48 4.41 -10.20 -6.53
N ALA A 49 4.77 -9.93 -5.27
CA ALA A 49 6.17 -9.82 -4.81
C ALA A 49 6.98 -11.14 -4.90
N GLY A 50 6.51 -12.11 -5.68
CA GLY A 50 7.09 -13.42 -5.87
C GLY A 50 6.00 -14.45 -6.17
N SER A 51 6.43 -15.69 -6.40
CA SER A 51 5.53 -16.80 -6.59
C SER A 51 4.90 -17.25 -5.28
N ILE A 52 3.57 -17.38 -5.25
CA ILE A 52 2.81 -17.92 -4.10
C ILE A 52 2.76 -19.46 -4.07
N LEU A 53 3.23 -20.14 -5.14
CA LEU A 53 3.23 -21.60 -5.22
C LEU A 53 3.84 -22.32 -4.00
N PRO A 54 5.03 -21.95 -3.50
CA PRO A 54 5.63 -22.67 -2.37
C PRO A 54 4.77 -22.58 -1.10
N THR A 55 4.17 -21.42 -0.84
CA THR A 55 3.26 -21.22 0.30
C THR A 55 2.01 -22.08 0.18
N VAL A 56 1.40 -22.12 -1.00
CA VAL A 56 0.22 -22.95 -1.26
C VAL A 56 0.56 -24.45 -1.13
N ALA A 57 1.72 -24.87 -1.64
CA ALA A 57 2.16 -26.27 -1.56
C ALA A 57 2.32 -26.74 -0.10
N ILE A 58 2.98 -25.94 0.75
CA ILE A 58 3.15 -26.25 2.17
C ILE A 58 1.81 -26.29 2.90
N LEU A 59 0.91 -25.34 2.60
CA LEU A 59 -0.41 -25.29 3.22
C LEU A 59 -1.25 -26.53 2.87
N VAL A 60 -1.30 -26.91 1.59
CA VAL A 60 -2.03 -28.12 1.14
C VAL A 60 -1.46 -29.38 1.76
N PHE A 61 -0.13 -29.48 1.85
CA PHE A 61 0.53 -30.60 2.52
C PHE A 61 0.16 -30.67 4.00
N GLY A 62 0.21 -29.56 4.73
CA GLY A 62 -0.20 -29.48 6.14
C GLY A 62 -1.66 -29.86 6.38
N ILE A 63 -2.58 -29.38 5.52
CA ILE A 63 -4.00 -29.74 5.57
C ILE A 63 -4.18 -31.24 5.32
N SER A 64 -3.44 -31.81 4.39
CA SER A 64 -3.49 -33.25 4.10
C SER A 64 -3.04 -34.06 5.32
N LEU A 65 -1.88 -33.74 5.93
CA LEU A 65 -1.40 -34.44 7.12
C LEU A 65 -2.36 -34.34 8.30
N THR A 66 -2.90 -33.16 8.57
CA THR A 66 -3.83 -32.96 9.69
C THR A 66 -5.14 -33.73 9.47
N THR A 67 -5.66 -33.74 8.24
CA THR A 67 -6.86 -34.50 7.89
C THR A 67 -6.63 -36.01 8.01
N PHE A 68 -5.53 -36.54 7.47
CA PHE A 68 -5.18 -37.95 7.60
C PHE A 68 -4.92 -38.35 9.06
N GLY A 69 -4.25 -37.49 9.84
CA GLY A 69 -4.03 -37.71 11.27
C GLY A 69 -5.33 -37.77 12.06
N LEU A 70 -6.25 -36.84 11.83
CA LEU A 70 -7.58 -36.82 12.47
C LEU A 70 -8.42 -38.04 12.11
N VAL A 71 -8.45 -38.44 10.83
CA VAL A 71 -9.18 -39.63 10.36
C VAL A 71 -8.56 -40.91 10.92
N GLY A 72 -7.22 -41.00 10.98
CA GLY A 72 -6.51 -42.13 11.57
C GLY A 72 -6.77 -42.26 13.07
N LEU A 73 -6.81 -41.14 13.81
CA LEU A 73 -7.10 -41.13 15.24
C LEU A 73 -8.54 -41.58 15.52
N LYS A 74 -9.52 -41.11 14.72
CA LYS A 74 -10.94 -41.50 14.83
C LYS A 74 -11.22 -42.97 14.54
N ARG A 75 -10.36 -43.66 13.78
CA ARG A 75 -10.52 -45.11 13.50
C ARG A 75 -9.93 -46.00 14.60
N ARG A 76 -9.16 -45.43 15.54
CA ARG A 76 -8.46 -46.18 16.60
C ARG A 76 -9.20 -46.16 17.94
N PHE A 77 -10.17 -45.27 18.10
CA PHE A 77 -11.14 -45.23 19.20
C PHE A 77 -12.49 -45.76 18.70
#